data_AF-A0A955N1W6-F1
#
_entry.id   AF-A0A955N1W6-F1
#
_cell.length_a   1.000
_cell.length_b   1.000
_cell.length_c   1.000
_cell.angle_alpha   90.00
_cell.angle_beta   90.00
_cell.angle_gamma   90.00
#
_symmetry.space_group_name_H-M   'P 1'
#
loop_
_entity.id
_entity.type
_entity.pdbx_description
1 polymer ?
#
loop_
_entity_poly.entity_id
_entity_poly.type
_entity_poly.pdbx_seq_one_letter_code
_entity_poly.pdbx_strand_id
1 'polypeptide(L)'
;MRGNEIKTAFLIVPPTGKIIREERCQTPIEGLHTVALRPPMDLLYMAAVLEQNDVKCTLIDYPAQDKDWEDLEEDLKRLRPDLFLISITTPTLDRDLRAGKLAKTIRRDTLV
;
A
#
# COMPACT_ATOMS: atom_id res chain seq x y z
N MET A 1 -10.48 7.89 22.39
CA MET A 1 -9.15 7.79 21.76
C MET A 1 -8.68 9.21 21.49
N ARG A 2 -7.62 9.69 22.14
CA ARG A 2 -6.95 10.93 21.69
C ARG A 2 -6.11 10.50 20.48
N GLY A 3 -6.52 10.88 19.28
CA GLY A 3 -5.73 10.61 18.09
C GLY A 3 -4.40 11.34 18.22
N ASN A 4 -3.30 10.61 18.19
CA ASN A 4 -1.99 11.25 18.00
C ASN A 4 -2.03 12.01 16.67
N GLU A 5 -1.33 13.14 16.62
CA GLU A 5 -1.10 13.88 15.39
C GLU A 5 -0.37 12.97 14.38
N ILE A 6 -0.97 12.75 13.21
CA ILE A 6 -0.39 11.94 12.14
C ILE A 6 0.69 12.76 11.45
N LYS A 7 1.96 12.35 11.53
CA LYS A 7 3.09 13.04 10.86
C LYS A 7 3.72 12.22 9.76
N THR A 8 3.55 10.91 9.82
CA THR A 8 4.14 9.96 8.87
C THR A 8 3.10 8.99 8.36
N ALA A 9 3.06 8.83 7.04
CA ALA A 9 2.20 7.84 6.37
C ALA A 9 3.05 6.88 5.55
N PHE A 10 2.78 5.59 5.69
CA PHE A 10 3.38 4.55 4.86
C PHE A 10 2.30 3.87 4.05
N LEU A 11 2.37 4.00 2.72
CA LEU A 11 1.37 3.52 1.77
C LEU A 11 1.96 2.36 0.98
N ILE A 12 1.25 1.25 0.85
CA ILE A 12 1.81 0.06 0.21
C ILE A 12 0.85 -0.64 -0.76
N VAL A 13 1.45 -1.25 -1.79
CA VAL A 13 0.90 -2.45 -2.43
C VAL A 13 1.55 -3.65 -1.75
N PRO A 14 0.81 -4.48 -0.98
CA PRO A 14 1.38 -5.59 -0.23
C PRO A 14 2.08 -6.65 -1.10
N PRO A 15 3.07 -7.39 -0.57
CA PRO A 15 3.78 -8.49 -1.24
C PRO A 15 2.86 -9.72 -1.45
N THR A 16 1.89 -9.56 -2.34
CA THR A 16 0.81 -10.52 -2.61
C THR A 16 0.76 -10.99 -4.07
N GLY A 17 1.76 -10.56 -4.85
CA GLY A 17 1.92 -10.87 -6.26
C GLY A 17 1.51 -9.74 -7.19
N LYS A 18 1.91 -9.87 -8.47
CA LYS A 18 1.65 -8.89 -9.52
C LYS A 18 0.21 -9.04 -10.02
N ILE A 19 -0.68 -8.19 -9.54
CA ILE A 19 -2.11 -8.20 -9.84
C ILE A 19 -2.54 -6.78 -10.21
N ILE A 20 -3.40 -6.66 -11.23
CA ILE A 20 -4.03 -5.38 -11.55
C ILE A 20 -5.09 -5.10 -10.50
N ARG A 21 -4.89 -4.04 -9.71
CA ARG A 21 -5.75 -3.65 -8.57
C ARG A 21 -6.76 -2.56 -8.92
N GLU A 22 -6.77 -2.12 -10.17
CA GLU A 22 -7.69 -1.11 -10.68
C GLU A 22 -9.03 -1.72 -11.12
N GLU A 23 -10.14 -1.06 -10.83
CA GLU A 23 -11.45 -1.43 -11.39
C GLU A 23 -11.52 -1.06 -12.87
N ARG A 24 -11.61 -2.06 -13.76
CA ARG A 24 -11.90 -1.85 -15.19
C ARG A 24 -12.97 -2.81 -15.66
N CYS A 25 -13.90 -2.29 -16.47
CA CYS A 25 -13.81 -2.51 -17.92
C CYS A 25 -14.75 -1.56 -18.66
N GLN A 26 -14.28 -0.92 -19.75
CA GLN A 26 -14.95 -0.99 -21.06
C GLN A 26 -13.88 -0.97 -22.16
N THR A 27 -14.04 -1.79 -23.20
CA THR A 27 -12.97 -2.24 -24.10
C THR A 27 -13.57 -2.50 -25.49
N PRO A 28 -12.97 -2.01 -26.59
CA PRO A 28 -12.31 -2.96 -27.50
C PRO A 28 -10.82 -2.66 -27.63
N ILE A 29 -10.09 -3.71 -27.34
CA ILE A 29 -8.67 -3.80 -27.16
C ILE A 29 -8.22 -4.54 -28.41
N GLU A 30 -8.49 -4.02 -29.62
CA GLU A 30 -8.35 -4.87 -30.81
C GLU A 30 -6.87 -5.25 -30.99
N GLY A 31 -6.54 -6.47 -30.54
CA GLY A 31 -5.20 -7.04 -30.42
C GLY A 31 -4.41 -6.88 -29.11
N LEU A 32 -4.90 -6.42 -27.94
CA LEU A 32 -3.95 -6.33 -26.79
C LEU A 32 -3.40 -7.71 -26.42
N HIS A 33 -2.09 -7.77 -26.52
CA HIS A 33 -1.22 -8.71 -25.84
C HIS A 33 -0.10 -7.94 -25.13
N THR A 34 -0.45 -7.09 -24.16
CA THR A 34 0.53 -6.57 -23.19
C THR A 34 -0.09 -6.48 -21.80
N VAL A 35 0.37 -7.36 -20.91
CA VAL A 35 0.12 -7.27 -19.47
C VAL A 35 1.28 -6.45 -18.88
N ALA A 36 1.05 -5.16 -18.68
CA ALA A 36 1.99 -4.28 -17.99
C ALA A 36 1.56 -4.09 -16.53
N LEU A 37 2.54 -4.06 -15.63
CA LEU A 37 2.33 -3.52 -14.28
C LEU A 37 1.91 -2.05 -14.38
N ARG A 38 0.97 -1.65 -13.53
CA ARG A 38 0.45 -0.28 -13.48
C ARG A 38 0.76 0.35 -12.13
N PRO A 39 1.06 1.65 -12.10
CA PRO A 39 1.28 2.34 -10.84
C PRO A 39 -0.01 2.36 -10.00
N PRO A 40 0.08 2.26 -8.67
CA PRO A 40 -1.08 2.32 -7.78
C PRO A 40 -1.58 3.77 -7.67
N MET A 41 -2.38 4.20 -8.65
CA MET A 41 -2.86 5.58 -8.75
C MET A 41 -3.68 6.02 -7.55
N ASP A 42 -4.49 5.13 -6.98
CA ASP A 42 -5.24 5.32 -5.74
C ASP A 42 -4.33 5.77 -4.59
N LEU A 43 -3.21 5.06 -4.37
CA LEU A 43 -2.22 5.39 -3.35
C LEU A 43 -1.50 6.70 -3.65
N LEU A 44 -1.16 6.97 -4.92
CA LEU A 44 -0.48 8.20 -5.33
C LEU A 44 -1.35 9.43 -5.08
N TYR A 45 -2.65 9.37 -5.36
CA TYR A 45 -3.58 10.44 -5.04
C TYR A 45 -3.71 10.66 -3.53
N MET A 46 -3.80 9.58 -2.74
CA MET A 46 -3.83 9.69 -1.28
C MET A 46 -2.55 10.31 -0.71
N ALA A 47 -1.38 9.89 -1.19
CA ALA A 47 -0.10 10.46 -0.78
C ALA A 47 -0.02 11.97 -1.08
N ALA A 48 -0.42 12.40 -2.28
CA ALA A 48 -0.40 13.81 -2.65
C ALA A 48 -1.27 14.68 -1.73
N VAL A 49 -2.46 14.21 -1.34
CA VAL A 49 -3.36 14.91 -0.41
C VAL A 49 -2.77 14.94 1.01
N LEU A 50 -2.15 13.85 1.46
CA LEU A 50 -1.50 13.78 2.77
C LEU A 50 -0.31 14.74 2.86
N GLU A 51 0.52 14.80 1.82
CA GLU A 51 1.67 15.72 1.75
C GLU A 51 1.26 17.19 1.77
N GLN A 52 0.10 17.55 1.18
CA GLN A 52 -0.49 18.90 1.29
C GLN A 52 -0.90 19.27 2.73
N ASN A 53 -1.01 18.29 3.62
CA ASN A 53 -1.35 18.48 5.04
C ASN A 53 -0.13 18.16 5.94
N ASP A 54 1.09 18.39 5.45
CA ASP A 54 2.35 18.23 6.18
C ASP A 54 2.63 16.80 6.69
N VAL A 55 1.99 15.79 6.09
CA VAL A 55 2.27 14.38 6.39
C VAL A 55 3.36 13.85 5.47
N LYS A 56 4.48 13.40 6.06
CA LYS A 56 5.57 12.79 5.30
C LYS A 56 5.14 11.40 4.82
N CYS A 57 5.02 11.23 3.51
CA CYS A 57 4.64 9.97 2.90
C CYS A 57 5.83 9.12 2.47
N THR A 58 5.68 7.80 2.55
CA THR A 58 6.54 6.81 1.89
C THR A 58 5.59 5.86 1.17
N LEU A 59 5.83 5.60 -0.11
CA LEU A 59 5.02 4.68 -0.92
C LEU A 59 5.91 3.58 -1.50
N ILE A 60 5.53 2.31 -1.27
CA ILE A 60 6.23 1.16 -1.84
C ILE A 60 5.24 0.19 -2.48
N ASP A 61 5.47 -0.10 -3.77
CA ASP A 61 4.84 -1.21 -4.47
C ASP A 61 5.76 -2.43 -4.36
N TYR A 62 5.48 -3.33 -3.41
CA TYR A 62 6.32 -4.49 -3.15
C TYR A 62 6.39 -5.45 -4.35
N PRO A 63 5.24 -5.84 -4.96
CA PRO A 63 5.27 -6.66 -6.18
C PRO A 63 6.06 -6.03 -7.33
N ALA A 64 5.95 -4.72 -7.55
CA ALA A 64 6.68 -4.05 -8.64
C ALA A 64 8.19 -3.95 -8.40
N GLN A 65 8.62 -3.96 -7.13
CA GLN A 65 10.04 -3.93 -6.72
C GLN A 65 10.63 -5.31 -6.45
N ASP A 66 9.87 -6.38 -6.72
CA ASP A 66 10.24 -7.78 -6.41
C ASP A 66 10.65 -7.98 -4.94
N LYS A 67 9.98 -7.25 -4.02
CA LYS A 67 10.17 -7.33 -2.57
C LYS A 67 9.14 -8.23 -1.89
N ASP A 68 9.52 -8.82 -0.77
CA ASP A 68 8.74 -9.84 -0.05
C ASP A 68 8.19 -9.37 1.32
N TRP A 69 7.79 -10.33 2.15
CA TRP A 69 7.19 -10.06 3.47
C TRP A 69 8.24 -9.64 4.49
N GLU A 70 9.45 -10.15 4.36
CA GLU A 70 10.61 -9.84 5.18
C GLU A 70 11.01 -8.37 4.94
N ASP A 71 11.07 -7.94 3.69
CA ASP A 71 11.30 -6.53 3.32
C ASP A 71 10.24 -5.60 3.96
N LEU A 72 8.96 -6.00 3.92
CA LEU A 72 7.87 -5.22 4.52
C LEU A 72 8.02 -5.12 6.05
N GLU A 73 8.39 -6.22 6.70
CA GLU A 73 8.61 -6.24 8.14
C GLU A 73 9.77 -5.31 8.54
N GLU A 74 10.87 -5.32 7.81
CA GLU A 74 12.02 -4.43 8.02
C GLU A 74 11.64 -2.96 7.82
N ASP A 75 10.91 -2.66 6.75
CA ASP A 75 10.43 -1.31 6.47
C ASP A 75 9.48 -0.80 7.56
N LEU A 76 8.55 -1.62 8.04
CA LEU A 76 7.66 -1.26 9.15
C LEU A 76 8.44 -0.98 10.45
N LYS A 77 9.45 -1.79 10.77
CA LYS A 77 10.32 -1.60 11.94
C LYS A 77 11.16 -0.33 11.83
N ARG A 78 11.62 0.00 10.62
CA ARG A 78 12.46 1.16 10.32
C ARG A 78 11.66 2.47 10.29
N LEU A 79 10.54 2.48 9.56
CA LEU A 79 9.73 3.67 9.31
C LEU A 79 8.82 4.01 10.49
N ARG A 80 8.33 3.00 11.23
CA ARG A 80 7.40 3.13 12.37
C ARG A 80 6.28 4.17 12.11
N PRO A 81 5.48 4.03 11.05
CA PRO A 81 4.55 5.07 10.63
C PRO A 81 3.43 5.31 11.65
N ASP A 82 2.89 6.53 11.66
CA ASP A 82 1.68 6.86 12.42
C ASP A 82 0.42 6.37 11.69
N LEU A 83 0.41 6.45 10.35
CA LEU A 83 -0.64 5.95 9.47
C LEU A 83 -0.06 4.93 8.47
N PHE A 84 -0.71 3.77 8.33
CA PHE A 84 -0.32 2.72 7.40
C PHE A 84 -1.49 2.40 6.47
N LEU A 85 -1.37 2.79 5.20
CA LEU A 85 -2.40 2.58 4.18
C LEU A 85 -2.03 1.40 3.30
N ILE A 86 -2.99 0.51 3.12
CA ILE A 86 -2.82 -0.73 2.39
C ILE A 86 -3.76 -0.70 1.19
N SER A 87 -3.21 -0.76 -0.02
CA SER A 87 -4.03 -1.12 -1.18
C SER A 87 -4.51 -2.55 -0.97
N ILE A 88 -5.81 -2.80 -1.11
CA ILE A 88 -6.43 -4.12 -0.97
C ILE A 88 -7.20 -4.45 -2.23
N THR A 89 -7.32 -5.74 -2.55
CA THR A 89 -8.24 -6.19 -3.60
C THR A 89 -8.85 -7.53 -3.23
N THR A 90 -10.07 -7.80 -3.70
CA THR A 90 -10.83 -9.02 -3.37
C THR A 90 -10.03 -10.31 -3.59
N PRO A 91 -9.26 -10.49 -4.68
CA PRO A 91 -8.45 -11.70 -4.89
C PRO A 91 -7.34 -11.93 -3.86
N THR A 92 -6.91 -10.90 -3.12
CA THR A 92 -5.79 -10.98 -2.17
C THR A 92 -6.13 -10.54 -0.75
N LEU A 93 -7.40 -10.27 -0.47
CA LEU A 93 -7.87 -9.65 0.77
C LEU A 93 -7.25 -10.24 2.04
N ASP A 94 -7.32 -11.57 2.22
CA ASP A 94 -6.78 -12.22 3.43
C ASP A 94 -5.27 -11.98 3.60
N ARG A 95 -4.54 -11.99 2.49
CA ARG A 95 -3.10 -11.72 2.49
C ARG A 95 -2.82 -10.24 2.65
N ASP A 96 -3.63 -9.34 2.09
CA ASP A 96 -3.48 -7.90 2.30
C ASP A 96 -3.71 -7.53 3.78
N LEU A 97 -4.72 -8.12 4.43
CA LEU A 97 -5.00 -7.92 5.85
C LEU A 97 -3.87 -8.42 6.77
N ARG A 98 -3.04 -9.38 6.31
CA ARG A 98 -1.83 -9.79 7.02
C ARG A 98 -0.86 -8.61 7.21
N ALA A 99 -0.75 -7.70 6.24
CA ALA A 99 0.11 -6.52 6.37
C ALA A 99 -0.36 -5.61 7.52
N GLY A 100 -1.68 -5.41 7.65
CA GLY A 100 -2.24 -4.64 8.76
C GLY A 100 -1.99 -5.29 10.12
N LYS A 101 -2.13 -6.62 10.20
CA LYS A 101 -1.81 -7.39 11.42
C LYS A 101 -0.32 -7.27 11.79
N LEU A 102 0.56 -7.33 10.79
CA LEU A 102 2.00 -7.16 10.98
C LEU A 102 2.33 -5.77 11.54
N ALA A 103 1.78 -4.71 10.95
CA ALA A 103 1.95 -3.34 11.44
C ALA A 103 1.50 -3.20 12.91
N LYS A 104 0.33 -3.73 13.26
CA LYS A 104 -0.18 -3.72 14.66
C LYS A 104 0.67 -4.54 15.64
N THR A 105 1.37 -5.56 15.15
CA THR A 105 2.29 -6.37 15.96
C THR A 105 3.56 -5.59 16.28
N ILE A 106 4.08 -4.82 15.32
CA ILE A 106 5.29 -4.02 15.45
C ILE A 106 5.03 -2.74 16.27
N ARG A 107 3.94 -2.02 15.97
CA ARG A 107 3.52 -0.81 16.70
C ARG A 107 1.99 -0.79 16.79
N ARG A 108 1.47 -1.07 17.98
CA ARG A 108 0.02 -1.24 18.23
C ARG A 108 -0.79 0.04 17.94
N ASP A 109 -0.14 1.17 18.13
CA ASP A 109 -0.64 2.54 18.03
C ASP A 109 -0.58 3.12 16.60
N THR A 110 0.05 2.44 15.63
CA THR A 110 -0.08 2.79 14.20
C THR A 110 -1.53 2.68 13.77
N LEU A 111 -2.10 3.72 13.16
CA LEU A 111 -3.41 3.65 12.51
C LEU A 111 -3.29 2.85 11.22
N VAL A 112 -4.13 1.84 11.04
CA VAL A 112 -4.20 0.99 9.85
C VAL A 112 -5.62 1.10 9.31
#